data_AF-A0A0N4VLW2-F1
#
_entry.id   AF-A0A0N4VLW2-F1
#
_cell.length_a   1.000
_cell.length_b   1.000
_cell.length_c   1.000
_cell.angle_alpha   90.00
_cell.angle_beta   90.00
_cell.angle_gamma   90.00
#
_symmetry.space_group_name_H-M   'P 1'
#
loop_
_entity.id
_entity.type
_entity.pdbx_description
1 polymer ?
#
loop_
_entity_poly.entity_id
_entity_poly.type
_entity_poly.pdbx_seq_one_letter_code
_entity_poly.pdbx_strand_id
1 'polypeptide(L)'
;NHIEKLINLTDLPVFFVDIITSTTTAEYVKLIVSCLDYSNDTGFTRLILHTAVTSASEIGRKWATRFLSVLGENDPQTFVEWGLSLLMGQLADPSAKVVRDAIRVLSQWIPVYPECITSLQNLRLESFGDAGIFLSTYLFGNEKYVIENPKEVQNAINLWRKEFNVKYVDTVEDDTKVELMNVKRSFDGYFARISNERSKRCGISLPAHLYGHLASHESGRKLLLLLRNAPADMSYAETKEVKGAIFAVSHFVASSDAGKGKLSAAEAVIILCRYAEACPVLSVRGTAFWALNLIGSCAYGARFLTSLGWESSKYNEDTERVQFEELGLDPSNLWINCVDVCTSDPHYIVKTSVNQVRFDQTE
;
A
#
# COMPACT_ATOMS: atom_id res chain seq x y z
N ASN A 1 -31.41 23.11 8.91
CA ASN A 1 -32.39 24.04 8.30
C ASN A 1 -32.60 25.39 9.03
N HIS A 2 -33.16 25.47 10.24
CA HIS A 2 -33.39 26.79 10.90
C HIS A 2 -32.11 27.47 11.41
N ILE A 3 -31.17 26.68 11.97
CA ILE A 3 -29.85 27.18 12.42
C ILE A 3 -28.99 27.59 11.23
N GLU A 4 -28.98 26.82 10.14
CA GLU A 4 -28.26 27.16 8.90
C GLU A 4 -28.79 28.45 8.23
N LYS A 5 -30.11 28.67 8.25
CA LYS A 5 -30.68 29.95 7.79
C LYS A 5 -30.24 31.12 8.65
N LEU A 6 -30.13 30.94 9.97
CA LEU A 6 -29.61 31.95 10.90
C LEU A 6 -28.12 32.24 10.67
N ILE A 7 -27.31 31.21 10.40
CA ILE A 7 -25.88 31.38 10.09
C ILE A 7 -25.69 32.18 8.79
N ASN A 8 -26.49 31.93 7.75
CA ASN A 8 -26.43 32.70 6.50
C ASN A 8 -27.00 34.13 6.62
N LEU A 9 -27.87 34.39 7.62
CA LEU A 9 -28.40 35.72 7.91
C LEU A 9 -27.43 36.60 8.70
N THR A 10 -26.40 36.00 9.29
CA THR A 10 -25.30 36.67 9.97
C THR A 10 -24.06 36.65 9.08
N ASP A 11 -23.26 37.71 9.02
CA ASP A 11 -21.98 37.76 8.28
C ASP A 11 -20.89 36.80 8.83
N LEU A 12 -21.29 35.77 9.58
CA LEU A 12 -20.44 34.78 10.23
C LEU A 12 -19.55 34.00 9.24
N PRO A 13 -20.02 33.57 8.05
CA PRO A 13 -19.16 32.90 7.08
C PRO A 13 -18.04 33.81 6.56
N VAL A 14 -18.34 35.09 6.34
CA VAL A 14 -17.36 36.10 5.90
C VAL A 14 -16.32 36.32 7.01
N PHE A 15 -16.78 36.45 8.26
CA PHE A 15 -15.91 36.57 9.41
C PHE A 15 -14.96 35.37 9.57
N PHE A 16 -15.42 34.15 9.32
CA PHE A 16 -14.55 32.96 9.35
C PHE A 16 -13.49 32.97 8.24
N VAL A 17 -13.84 33.41 7.03
CA VAL A 17 -12.89 33.58 5.92
C VAL A 17 -11.82 34.63 6.27
N ASP A 18 -12.23 35.75 6.86
CA ASP A 18 -11.31 36.81 7.29
C ASP A 18 -10.36 36.32 8.38
N ILE A 19 -10.85 35.55 9.36
CA ILE A 19 -9.99 34.94 10.38
C ILE A 19 -8.98 33.98 9.74
N ILE A 20 -9.43 33.07 8.86
CA ILE A 20 -8.56 32.06 8.25
C ILE A 20 -7.44 32.71 7.44
N THR A 21 -7.72 33.80 6.75
CA THR A 21 -6.76 34.51 5.89
C THR A 21 -5.83 35.44 6.66
N SER A 22 -6.32 36.11 7.72
CA SER A 22 -5.53 37.05 8.51
C SER A 22 -4.65 36.38 9.58
N THR A 23 -5.02 35.17 10.01
CA THR A 23 -4.40 34.54 11.18
C THR A 23 -3.20 33.69 10.82
N THR A 24 -2.09 33.85 11.55
CA THR A 24 -0.90 33.00 11.43
C THR A 24 -1.04 31.70 12.23
N THR A 25 -1.78 31.76 13.35
CA THR A 25 -2.03 30.67 14.29
C THR A 25 -2.95 29.59 13.70
N ALA A 26 -2.44 28.35 13.60
CA ALA A 26 -3.20 27.25 13.02
C ALA A 26 -4.35 26.75 13.91
N GLU A 27 -4.37 27.03 15.23
CA GLU A 27 -5.44 26.55 16.11
C GLU A 27 -6.83 27.07 15.73
N TYR A 28 -6.94 28.33 15.30
CA TYR A 28 -8.22 28.89 14.87
C TYR A 28 -8.72 28.22 13.59
N VAL A 29 -7.82 27.96 12.63
CA VAL A 29 -8.16 27.21 11.41
C VAL A 29 -8.66 25.82 11.77
N LYS A 30 -7.98 25.13 12.70
CA LYS A 30 -8.39 23.80 13.17
C LYS A 30 -9.79 23.81 13.77
N LEU A 31 -10.05 24.76 14.67
CA LEU A 31 -11.33 24.86 15.36
C LEU A 31 -12.46 25.15 14.37
N ILE A 32 -12.29 26.15 13.50
CA ILE A 32 -13.33 26.55 12.54
C ILE A 32 -13.64 25.38 11.60
N VAL A 33 -12.62 24.78 10.98
CA VAL A 33 -12.80 23.73 9.98
C VAL A 33 -13.34 22.42 10.59
N SER A 34 -12.94 22.07 11.82
CA SER A 34 -13.42 20.84 12.47
C SER A 34 -14.87 20.91 12.97
N CYS A 35 -15.43 22.10 13.12
CA CYS A 35 -16.80 22.29 13.63
C CYS A 35 -17.87 22.41 12.53
N LEU A 36 -17.48 22.45 11.26
CA LEU A 36 -18.41 22.63 10.14
C LEU A 36 -18.86 21.27 9.56
N ASP A 37 -20.09 21.23 9.07
CA ASP A 37 -20.63 20.11 8.30
C ASP A 37 -20.43 20.35 6.80
N TYR A 38 -19.90 19.35 6.12
CA TYR A 38 -19.56 19.37 4.68
C TYR A 38 -20.46 18.48 3.84
N SER A 39 -21.39 17.77 4.49
CA SER A 39 -22.31 16.81 3.85
C SER A 39 -23.33 17.52 2.95
N ASN A 40 -23.78 18.71 3.36
CA ASN A 40 -24.73 19.52 2.59
C ASN A 40 -24.03 20.37 1.52
N ASP A 41 -24.65 20.53 0.35
CA ASP A 41 -24.20 21.42 -0.74
C ASP A 41 -24.43 22.92 -0.43
N THR A 42 -24.39 23.29 0.84
CA THR A 42 -24.34 24.71 1.22
C THR A 42 -22.94 25.22 0.88
N GLY A 43 -22.81 25.85 -0.30
CA GLY A 43 -21.52 26.29 -0.85
C GLY A 43 -20.61 27.08 0.10
N PHE A 44 -21.14 27.70 1.16
CA PHE A 44 -20.36 28.45 2.14
C PHE A 44 -19.44 27.59 3.02
N THR A 45 -19.87 26.43 3.51
CA THR A 45 -18.99 25.58 4.36
C THR A 45 -17.83 25.05 3.52
N ARG A 46 -18.13 24.58 2.30
CA ARG A 46 -17.12 24.18 1.30
C ARG A 46 -16.20 25.33 0.90
N LEU A 47 -16.70 26.56 0.80
CA LEU A 47 -15.89 27.75 0.54
C LEU A 47 -14.91 28.06 1.69
N ILE A 48 -15.36 27.94 2.94
CA ILE A 48 -14.50 28.12 4.11
C ILE A 48 -13.38 27.07 4.12
N LEU A 49 -13.71 25.80 3.82
CA LEU A 49 -12.71 24.74 3.70
C LEU A 49 -11.75 24.98 2.53
N HIS A 50 -12.27 25.37 1.36
CA HIS A 50 -11.44 25.74 0.21
C HIS A 50 -10.45 26.85 0.61
N THR A 51 -10.93 27.90 1.28
CA THR A 51 -10.10 29.01 1.78
C THR A 51 -9.05 28.53 2.78
N ALA A 52 -9.42 27.63 3.69
CA ALA A 52 -8.49 27.05 4.64
C ALA A 52 -7.39 26.24 3.96
N VAL A 53 -7.72 25.59 2.83
CA VAL A 53 -6.82 24.75 2.06
C VAL A 53 -5.94 25.58 1.11
N THR A 54 -6.41 26.72 0.59
CA THR A 54 -5.64 27.56 -0.36
C THR A 54 -4.93 28.75 0.27
N SER A 55 -5.53 29.38 1.28
CA SER A 55 -5.18 30.75 1.68
C SER A 55 -4.75 30.90 3.15
N ALA A 56 -4.88 29.83 3.96
CA ALA A 56 -4.38 29.84 5.34
C ALA A 56 -2.83 29.85 5.39
N SER A 57 -2.28 29.96 6.61
CA SER A 57 -0.84 29.77 6.87
C SER A 57 -0.35 28.37 6.43
N GLU A 58 0.95 28.19 6.18
CA GLU A 58 1.52 26.88 5.74
C GLU A 58 1.09 25.73 6.67
N ILE A 59 1.10 25.97 7.99
CA ILE A 59 0.71 25.00 9.00
C ILE A 59 -0.80 24.72 8.95
N GLY A 60 -1.61 25.75 8.70
CA GLY A 60 -3.05 25.65 8.51
C GLY A 60 -3.42 24.82 7.27
N ARG A 61 -2.87 25.16 6.10
CA ARG A 61 -3.13 24.44 4.83
C ARG A 61 -2.72 22.98 4.92
N LYS A 62 -1.56 22.72 5.55
CA LYS A 62 -1.08 21.36 5.81
C LYS A 62 -2.06 20.56 6.67
N TRP A 63 -2.57 21.15 7.76
CA TRP A 63 -3.55 20.48 8.61
C TRP A 63 -4.88 20.28 7.88
N ALA A 64 -5.37 21.29 7.17
CA ALA A 64 -6.62 21.23 6.42
C ALA A 64 -6.57 20.14 5.33
N THR A 65 -5.44 20.02 4.63
CA THR A 65 -5.19 18.94 3.65
C THR A 65 -5.27 17.55 4.29
N ARG A 66 -4.73 17.37 5.50
CA ARG A 66 -4.86 16.10 6.24
C ARG A 66 -6.28 15.84 6.71
N PHE A 67 -6.99 16.91 7.09
CA PHE A 67 -8.38 16.82 7.53
C PHE A 67 -9.31 16.33 6.41
N LEU A 68 -8.99 16.59 5.13
CA LEU A 68 -9.71 15.99 4.00
C LEU A 68 -9.75 14.46 4.05
N SER A 69 -8.71 13.81 4.59
CA SER A 69 -8.73 12.36 4.79
C SER A 69 -9.78 11.90 5.81
N VAL A 70 -9.98 12.69 6.87
CA VAL A 70 -11.00 12.41 7.89
C VAL A 70 -12.40 12.60 7.30
N LEU A 71 -12.57 13.60 6.44
CA LEU A 71 -13.84 13.83 5.75
C LEU A 71 -14.19 12.68 4.80
N GLY A 72 -13.20 12.19 4.03
CA GLY A 72 -13.40 11.03 3.16
C GLY A 72 -13.74 9.75 3.92
N GLU A 73 -13.20 9.55 5.13
CA GLU A 73 -13.51 8.39 5.98
C GLU A 73 -14.95 8.41 6.51
N ASN A 74 -15.50 9.59 6.76
CA ASN A 74 -16.85 9.74 7.30
C ASN A 74 -17.94 9.73 6.21
N ASP A 75 -17.69 10.38 5.06
CA ASP A 75 -18.65 10.46 3.95
C ASP A 75 -17.97 10.22 2.59
N PRO A 76 -17.74 8.94 2.24
CA PRO A 76 -17.05 8.59 1.01
C PRO A 76 -17.81 9.04 -0.26
N GLN A 77 -19.15 8.98 -0.27
CA GLN A 77 -19.92 9.18 -1.50
C GLN A 77 -19.89 10.64 -1.97
N THR A 78 -20.10 11.59 -1.06
CA THR A 78 -20.11 13.01 -1.40
C THR A 78 -18.70 13.59 -1.51
N PHE A 79 -17.71 13.01 -0.85
CA PHE A 79 -16.33 13.51 -0.87
C PHE A 79 -15.66 13.46 -2.25
N VAL A 80 -16.00 12.49 -3.10
CA VAL A 80 -15.39 12.33 -4.44
C VAL A 80 -15.58 13.58 -5.30
N GLU A 81 -16.79 14.13 -5.29
CA GLU A 81 -17.22 15.18 -6.21
C GLU A 81 -16.43 16.48 -6.02
N TRP A 82 -16.11 16.82 -4.77
CA TRP A 82 -15.46 18.10 -4.44
C TRP A 82 -14.10 17.90 -3.76
N GLY A 83 -13.96 16.91 -2.88
CA GLY A 83 -12.77 16.69 -2.06
C GLY A 83 -11.54 16.28 -2.87
N LEU A 84 -11.72 15.44 -3.89
CA LEU A 84 -10.62 15.05 -4.78
C LEU A 84 -10.18 16.18 -5.70
N SER A 85 -11.12 17.02 -6.17
CA SER A 85 -10.79 18.23 -6.92
C SER A 85 -9.94 19.20 -6.09
N LEU A 86 -10.26 19.33 -4.81
CA LEU A 86 -9.54 20.17 -3.87
C LEU A 86 -8.12 19.63 -3.60
N LEU A 87 -7.99 18.31 -3.43
CA LEU A 87 -6.69 17.65 -3.27
C LEU A 87 -5.82 17.76 -4.53
N MET A 88 -6.40 17.62 -5.73
CA MET A 88 -5.68 17.85 -6.99
C MET A 88 -5.20 19.30 -7.10
N GLY A 89 -6.02 20.28 -6.67
CA GLY A 89 -5.61 21.68 -6.58
C GLY A 89 -4.44 21.92 -5.61
N GLN A 90 -4.38 21.16 -4.51
CA GLN A 90 -3.28 21.26 -3.53
C GLN A 90 -1.92 20.79 -4.06
N LEU A 91 -1.88 20.07 -5.18
CA LEU A 91 -0.62 19.72 -5.83
C LEU A 91 0.11 20.95 -6.42
N ALA A 92 -0.58 22.07 -6.59
CA ALA A 92 -0.02 23.34 -7.03
C ALA A 92 0.41 24.27 -5.87
N ASP A 93 0.37 23.80 -4.61
CA ASP A 93 0.75 24.63 -3.45
C ASP A 93 2.25 25.01 -3.48
N PRO A 94 2.63 26.24 -3.06
CA PRO A 94 4.03 26.65 -3.00
C PRO A 94 4.86 25.87 -1.98
N SER A 95 4.25 25.28 -0.94
CA SER A 95 4.97 24.47 0.06
C SER A 95 5.01 23.00 -0.33
N ALA A 96 6.21 22.49 -0.57
CA ALA A 96 6.46 21.06 -0.77
C ALA A 96 6.03 20.19 0.44
N LYS A 97 5.82 20.77 1.63
CA LYS A 97 5.27 20.02 2.78
C LYS A 97 3.78 19.73 2.61
N VAL A 98 3.03 20.69 2.07
CA VAL A 98 1.60 20.58 1.80
C VAL A 98 1.38 19.62 0.63
N VAL A 99 2.11 19.80 -0.47
CA VAL A 99 2.07 18.91 -1.64
C VAL A 99 2.32 17.45 -1.27
N ARG A 100 3.33 17.16 -0.43
CA ARG A 100 3.59 15.79 0.03
C ARG A 100 2.44 15.19 0.84
N ASP A 101 1.81 15.99 1.71
CA ASP A 101 0.64 15.53 2.45
C ASP A 101 -0.58 15.33 1.53
N ALA A 102 -0.75 16.18 0.50
CA ALA A 102 -1.79 16.02 -0.51
C ALA A 102 -1.60 14.74 -1.32
N ILE A 103 -0.37 14.43 -1.77
CA ILE A 103 -0.07 13.17 -2.47
C ILE A 103 -0.38 11.96 -1.59
N ARG A 104 -0.01 12.01 -0.30
CA ARG A 104 -0.32 10.91 0.64
C ARG A 104 -1.83 10.70 0.76
N VAL A 105 -2.61 11.77 0.94
CA VAL A 105 -4.08 11.65 1.03
C VAL A 105 -4.66 11.16 -0.29
N LEU A 106 -4.23 11.70 -1.44
CA LEU A 106 -4.65 11.21 -2.76
C LEU A 106 -4.38 9.70 -2.92
N SER A 107 -3.18 9.24 -2.55
CA SER A 107 -2.82 7.82 -2.68
C SER A 107 -3.70 6.87 -1.86
N GLN A 108 -4.33 7.36 -0.78
CA GLN A 108 -5.29 6.58 0.01
C GLN A 108 -6.66 6.47 -0.67
N TRP A 109 -7.10 7.52 -1.37
CA TRP A 109 -8.45 7.60 -1.92
C TRP A 109 -8.56 7.14 -3.38
N ILE A 110 -7.47 7.16 -4.14
CA ILE A 110 -7.49 6.70 -5.55
C ILE A 110 -7.96 5.26 -5.73
N PRO A 111 -7.53 4.27 -4.91
CA PRO A 111 -8.03 2.90 -5.03
C PRO A 111 -9.54 2.77 -4.79
N VAL A 112 -10.12 3.67 -4.00
CA VAL A 112 -11.56 3.69 -3.69
C VAL A 112 -12.37 4.27 -4.86
N TYR A 113 -11.76 5.16 -5.65
CA TYR A 113 -12.44 5.92 -6.71
C TYR A 113 -11.69 5.85 -8.05
N PRO A 114 -11.96 4.81 -8.87
CA PRO A 114 -11.25 4.61 -10.14
C PRO A 114 -11.55 5.72 -11.18
N GLU A 115 -12.67 6.44 -11.06
CA GLU A 115 -13.02 7.56 -11.94
C GLU A 115 -11.96 8.68 -11.90
N CYS A 116 -11.28 8.84 -10.77
CA CYS A 116 -10.29 9.89 -10.58
C CYS A 116 -8.96 9.62 -11.29
N ILE A 117 -8.73 8.38 -11.74
CA ILE A 117 -7.55 8.01 -12.53
C ILE A 117 -7.48 8.85 -13.81
N THR A 118 -8.62 9.15 -14.43
CA THR A 118 -8.69 9.99 -15.63
C THR A 118 -8.25 11.43 -15.34
N SER A 119 -8.62 11.98 -14.18
CA SER A 119 -8.21 13.33 -13.76
C SER A 119 -6.71 13.42 -13.47
N LEU A 120 -6.10 12.33 -12.99
CA LEU A 120 -4.66 12.26 -12.73
C LEU A 120 -3.81 12.32 -14.01
N GLN A 121 -4.34 11.88 -15.16
CA GLN A 121 -3.63 11.93 -16.44
C GLN A 121 -3.23 13.36 -16.84
N ASN A 122 -3.99 14.35 -16.42
CA ASN A 122 -3.76 15.76 -16.77
C ASN A 122 -2.65 16.41 -15.92
N LEU A 123 -2.11 15.71 -14.92
CA LEU A 123 -1.13 16.26 -13.99
C LEU A 123 0.30 15.92 -14.42
N ARG A 124 1.21 16.89 -14.27
CA ARG A 124 2.66 16.67 -14.48
C ARG A 124 3.30 15.96 -13.28
N LEU A 125 3.03 14.66 -13.17
CA LEU A 125 3.43 13.82 -12.04
C LEU A 125 4.96 13.67 -11.89
N GLU A 126 5.72 13.84 -12.97
CA GLU A 126 7.19 13.76 -12.98
C GLU A 126 7.86 14.80 -12.05
N SER A 127 7.18 15.93 -11.79
CA SER A 127 7.73 17.00 -10.97
C SER A 127 7.84 16.64 -9.48
N PHE A 128 7.13 15.60 -9.03
CA PHE A 128 7.05 15.20 -7.62
C PHE A 128 8.05 14.10 -7.21
N GLY A 129 8.98 13.72 -8.11
CA GLY A 129 10.00 12.70 -7.83
C GLY A 129 9.40 11.31 -7.57
N ASP A 130 9.97 10.58 -6.60
CA ASP A 130 9.56 9.18 -6.31
C ASP A 130 8.08 9.07 -5.90
N ALA A 131 7.53 10.05 -5.18
CA ALA A 131 6.10 10.09 -4.82
C ALA A 131 5.19 10.26 -6.05
N GLY A 132 5.67 10.98 -7.06
CA GLY A 132 5.00 11.12 -8.36
C GLY A 132 4.97 9.80 -9.14
N ILE A 133 6.03 8.99 -9.04
CA ILE A 133 6.09 7.65 -9.66
C ILE A 133 5.11 6.69 -8.98
N PHE A 134 4.99 6.74 -7.65
CA PHE A 134 3.95 5.98 -6.95
C PHE A 134 2.53 6.42 -7.36
N LEU A 135 2.31 7.72 -7.56
CA LEU A 135 1.02 8.23 -8.00
C LEU A 135 0.70 7.84 -9.46
N SER A 136 1.69 7.90 -10.35
CA SER A 136 1.52 7.48 -11.75
C SER A 136 1.28 5.98 -11.87
N THR A 137 1.69 5.19 -10.87
CA THR A 137 1.45 3.74 -10.82
C THR A 137 -0.03 3.39 -10.92
N TYR A 138 -0.91 4.21 -10.34
CA TYR A 138 -2.36 4.02 -10.40
C TYR A 138 -2.93 4.20 -11.82
N LEU A 139 -2.27 4.99 -12.69
CA LEU A 139 -2.69 5.17 -14.08
C LEU A 139 -2.64 3.85 -14.86
N PHE A 140 -1.63 3.02 -14.57
CA PHE A 140 -1.45 1.72 -15.20
C PHE A 140 -2.45 0.65 -14.73
N GLY A 141 -3.31 0.97 -13.76
CA GLY A 141 -4.43 0.12 -13.38
C GLY A 141 -5.54 0.10 -14.43
N ASN A 142 -5.66 1.16 -15.26
CA ASN A 142 -6.69 1.26 -16.29
C ASN A 142 -6.19 0.70 -17.63
N GLU A 143 -6.88 -0.30 -18.16
CA GLU A 143 -6.51 -0.97 -19.40
C GLU A 143 -6.52 -0.03 -20.62
N LYS A 144 -7.44 0.93 -20.68
CA LYS A 144 -7.50 1.90 -21.80
C LYS A 144 -6.22 2.73 -21.90
N TYR A 145 -5.73 3.21 -20.76
CA TYR A 145 -4.52 4.02 -20.70
C TYR A 145 -3.28 3.25 -21.13
N VAL A 146 -3.17 1.97 -20.74
CA VAL A 146 -2.06 1.09 -21.13
C VAL A 146 -2.03 0.86 -22.64
N ILE A 147 -3.20 0.73 -23.28
CA ILE A 147 -3.31 0.54 -24.73
C ILE A 147 -2.99 1.84 -25.49
N GLU A 148 -3.46 2.98 -25.00
CA GLU A 148 -3.26 4.29 -25.63
C GLU A 148 -1.80 4.77 -25.55
N ASN A 149 -1.08 4.44 -24.46
CA ASN A 149 0.26 4.97 -24.18
C ASN A 149 1.34 3.88 -24.02
N PRO A 150 1.60 3.04 -25.04
CA PRO A 150 2.53 1.91 -24.93
C PRO A 150 3.99 2.33 -24.65
N LYS A 151 4.40 3.51 -25.12
CA LYS A 151 5.76 4.04 -24.87
C LYS A 151 5.97 4.42 -23.41
N GLU A 152 4.98 5.04 -22.78
CA GLU A 152 5.03 5.42 -21.37
C GLU A 152 5.08 4.19 -20.48
N VAL A 153 4.27 3.17 -20.80
CA VAL A 153 4.28 1.88 -20.12
C VAL A 153 5.66 1.21 -20.22
N GLN A 154 6.27 1.20 -21.40
CA GLN A 154 7.60 0.61 -21.59
C GLN A 154 8.69 1.37 -20.81
N ASN A 155 8.61 2.71 -20.78
CA ASN A 155 9.52 3.54 -20.00
C ASN A 155 9.36 3.29 -18.50
N ALA A 156 8.12 3.20 -18.01
CA ALA A 156 7.82 2.88 -16.62
C ALA A 156 8.35 1.49 -16.25
N ILE A 157 8.10 0.46 -17.07
CA ILE A 157 8.63 -0.89 -16.86
C ILE A 157 10.16 -0.88 -16.78
N ASN A 158 10.83 -0.16 -17.68
CA ASN A 158 12.29 -0.08 -17.69
C ASN A 158 12.85 0.63 -16.45
N LEU A 159 12.20 1.71 -16.01
CA LEU A 159 12.54 2.42 -14.78
C LEU A 159 12.38 1.52 -13.55
N TRP A 160 11.26 0.82 -13.46
CA TRP A 160 10.97 -0.09 -12.35
C TRP A 160 11.94 -1.25 -12.28
N ARG A 161 12.27 -1.85 -13.43
CA ARG A 161 13.25 -2.92 -13.52
C ARG A 161 14.66 -2.48 -13.09
N LYS A 162 15.11 -1.30 -13.54
CA LYS A 162 16.49 -0.85 -13.33
C LYS A 162 16.76 -0.31 -11.93
N GLU A 163 15.86 0.50 -11.39
CA GLU A 163 16.13 1.26 -10.16
C GLU A 163 14.96 1.26 -9.16
N PHE A 164 13.71 1.34 -9.65
CA PHE A 164 12.60 1.62 -8.75
C PHE A 164 12.20 0.44 -7.86
N ASN A 165 12.44 -0.81 -8.27
CA ASN A 165 12.22 -1.98 -7.41
C ASN A 165 13.05 -1.91 -6.10
N VAL A 166 14.27 -1.37 -6.17
CA VAL A 166 15.13 -1.18 -4.98
C VAL A 166 14.61 -0.01 -4.15
N LYS A 167 14.25 1.11 -4.79
CA LYS A 167 13.64 2.27 -4.10
C LYS A 167 12.31 1.94 -3.42
N TYR A 168 11.54 1.03 -4.00
CA TYR A 168 10.29 0.52 -3.42
C TYR A 168 10.57 -0.14 -2.07
N VAL A 169 11.61 -1.00 -2.00
CA VAL A 169 12.04 -1.63 -0.75
C VAL A 169 12.46 -0.56 0.27
N ASP A 170 13.25 0.42 -0.15
CA ASP A 170 13.69 1.52 0.74
C ASP A 170 12.49 2.30 1.31
N THR A 171 11.47 2.56 0.50
CA THR A 171 10.24 3.25 0.93
C THR A 171 9.48 2.42 1.96
N VAL A 172 9.27 1.13 1.69
CA VAL A 172 8.57 0.22 2.61
C VAL A 172 9.34 0.05 3.92
N GLU A 173 10.67 -0.08 3.87
CA GLU A 173 11.50 -0.19 5.07
C GLU A 173 11.51 1.11 5.88
N ASP A 174 11.54 2.27 5.22
CA ASP A 174 11.42 3.58 5.87
C ASP A 174 10.06 3.74 6.56
N ASP A 175 8.95 3.43 5.89
CA ASP A 175 7.61 3.49 6.48
C ASP A 175 7.48 2.53 7.67
N THR A 176 8.05 1.34 7.54
CA THR A 176 8.11 0.35 8.62
C THR A 176 8.88 0.86 9.83
N LYS A 177 10.01 1.53 9.57
CA LYS A 177 10.84 2.12 10.61
C LYS A 177 10.13 3.28 11.31
N VAL A 178 9.45 4.14 10.55
CA VAL A 178 8.67 5.26 11.10
C VAL A 178 7.61 4.74 12.06
N GLU A 179 6.84 3.73 11.65
CA GLU A 179 5.71 3.21 12.43
C GLU A 179 6.18 2.40 13.65
N LEU A 180 7.16 1.50 13.50
CA LEU A 180 7.64 0.66 14.60
C LEU A 180 8.45 1.46 15.63
N MET A 181 9.30 2.38 15.16
CA MET A 181 10.25 3.09 16.02
C MET A 181 9.75 4.48 16.46
N ASN A 182 8.61 4.97 15.94
CA ASN A 182 8.10 6.34 16.15
C ASN A 182 9.17 7.40 15.84
N VAL A 183 9.90 7.21 14.75
CA VAL A 183 10.96 8.12 14.34
C VAL A 183 10.59 8.82 13.06
N LYS A 184 10.78 10.13 12.99
CA LYS A 184 10.50 10.92 11.80
C LYS A 184 11.78 11.13 11.01
N ARG A 185 11.72 10.93 9.69
CA ARG A 185 12.80 11.35 8.80
C ARG A 185 12.84 12.88 8.74
N SER A 186 13.94 13.45 9.20
CA SER A 186 14.27 14.87 9.04
C SER A 186 14.67 15.14 7.59
N PHE A 187 14.65 16.41 7.20
CA PHE A 187 15.03 16.84 5.84
C PHE A 187 16.47 16.42 5.48
N ASP A 188 17.35 16.32 6.47
CA ASP A 188 18.75 15.93 6.32
C ASP A 188 18.97 14.42 6.18
N GLY A 189 17.89 13.62 6.08
CA GLY A 189 17.96 12.16 5.98
C GLY A 189 18.18 11.43 7.31
N TYR A 190 18.46 12.16 8.39
CA TYR A 190 18.52 11.61 9.75
C TYR A 190 17.13 11.36 10.34
N PHE A 191 17.07 10.45 11.30
CA PHE A 191 15.83 10.04 11.95
C PHE A 191 15.76 10.68 13.35
N ALA A 192 14.76 11.55 13.60
CA ALA A 192 14.55 12.22 14.88
C ALA A 192 13.32 11.65 15.63
N ARG A 193 13.46 11.37 16.94
CA ARG A 193 12.35 10.88 17.78
C ARG A 193 11.30 11.96 17.96
N ILE A 194 10.03 11.60 17.79
CA ILE A 194 8.91 12.49 18.10
C ILE A 194 8.64 12.42 19.61
N SER A 195 8.73 13.56 20.31
CA SER A 195 8.20 13.68 21.67
C SER A 195 6.70 14.01 21.61
N ASN A 196 5.89 13.20 22.30
CA ASN A 196 4.48 13.42 22.66
C ASN A 196 3.35 13.11 21.67
N GLU A 197 3.59 12.71 20.42
CA GLU A 197 2.51 12.32 19.51
C GLU A 197 2.68 10.83 19.14
N ARG A 198 2.06 9.93 19.91
CA ARG A 198 1.97 8.51 19.53
C ARG A 198 0.94 8.42 18.39
N SER A 199 1.38 8.10 17.17
CA SER A 199 0.44 7.66 16.14
C SER A 199 -0.33 6.46 16.69
N LYS A 200 -1.66 6.45 16.51
CA LYS A 200 -2.42 5.20 16.69
C LYS A 200 -1.78 4.21 15.72
N ARG A 201 -1.27 3.10 16.24
CA ARG A 201 -0.62 2.05 15.43
C ARG A 201 -1.65 1.48 14.46
N CYS A 202 -1.69 2.03 13.27
CA CYS A 202 -2.40 1.45 12.14
C CYS A 202 -1.35 0.65 11.37
N GLY A 203 -1.71 -0.54 10.88
CA GLY A 203 -0.79 -1.32 10.04
C GLY A 203 -0.26 -0.47 8.88
N ILE A 204 0.99 -0.70 8.47
CA ILE A 204 1.56 -0.01 7.31
C ILE A 204 0.83 -0.54 6.06
N SER A 205 0.15 0.36 5.35
CA SER A 205 -0.36 0.03 4.02
C SER A 205 0.81 -0.02 3.05
N LEU A 206 0.91 -1.11 2.28
CA LEU A 206 1.92 -1.20 1.23
C LEU A 206 1.63 -0.16 0.14
N PRO A 207 2.64 0.57 -0.37
CA PRO A 207 2.48 1.45 -1.51
C PRO A 207 2.04 0.67 -2.77
N ALA A 208 1.42 1.39 -3.72
CA ALA A 208 1.09 0.84 -5.01
C ALA A 208 2.33 0.36 -5.76
N HIS A 209 2.21 -0.81 -6.40
CA HIS A 209 3.28 -1.39 -7.21
C HIS A 209 2.84 -1.54 -8.67
N LEU A 210 3.73 -1.19 -9.61
CA LEU A 210 3.46 -1.25 -11.05
C LEU A 210 3.02 -2.64 -11.53
N TYR A 211 3.76 -3.68 -11.15
CA TYR A 211 3.45 -5.04 -11.57
C TYR A 211 2.12 -5.55 -11.04
N GLY A 212 1.68 -5.10 -9.86
CA GLY A 212 0.34 -5.39 -9.36
C GLY A 212 -0.73 -4.75 -10.24
N HIS A 213 -0.59 -3.47 -10.58
CA HIS A 213 -1.56 -2.76 -11.44
C HIS A 213 -1.57 -3.31 -12.87
N LEU A 214 -0.42 -3.68 -13.44
CA LEU A 214 -0.35 -4.33 -14.75
C LEU A 214 -0.92 -5.76 -14.75
N ALA A 215 -0.80 -6.48 -13.63
CA ALA A 215 -1.36 -7.82 -13.49
C ALA A 215 -2.89 -7.84 -13.40
N SER A 216 -3.55 -6.71 -13.09
CA SER A 216 -5.01 -6.67 -12.96
C SER A 216 -5.73 -7.02 -14.26
N HIS A 217 -5.18 -6.64 -15.41
CA HIS A 217 -5.81 -6.73 -16.73
C HIS A 217 -5.03 -7.65 -17.69
N GLU A 218 -5.68 -8.14 -18.75
CA GLU A 218 -5.08 -9.14 -19.65
C GLU A 218 -3.91 -8.58 -20.45
N SER A 219 -4.05 -7.33 -20.94
CA SER A 219 -3.02 -6.66 -21.75
C SER A 219 -1.71 -6.50 -20.97
N GLY A 220 -1.77 -6.06 -19.71
CA GLY A 220 -0.61 -5.91 -18.84
C GLY A 220 0.02 -7.25 -18.46
N ARG A 221 -0.77 -8.31 -18.24
CA ARG A 221 -0.23 -9.66 -18.02
C ARG A 221 0.59 -10.15 -19.21
N LYS A 222 0.15 -9.91 -20.45
CA LYS A 222 0.91 -10.27 -21.67
C LYS A 222 2.25 -9.53 -21.71
N LEU A 223 2.26 -8.23 -21.37
CA LEU A 223 3.48 -7.44 -21.28
C LEU A 223 4.45 -8.02 -20.23
N LEU A 224 3.97 -8.33 -19.03
CA LEU A 224 4.80 -8.88 -17.96
C LEU A 224 5.38 -10.26 -18.30
N LEU A 225 4.62 -11.11 -19.02
CA LEU A 225 5.13 -12.40 -19.49
C LEU A 225 6.29 -12.25 -20.48
N LEU A 226 6.26 -11.24 -21.35
CA LEU A 226 7.39 -10.93 -22.24
C LEU A 226 8.63 -10.50 -21.44
N LEU A 227 8.45 -9.81 -20.31
CA LEU A 227 9.55 -9.41 -19.43
C LEU A 227 10.20 -10.60 -18.72
N ARG A 228 9.44 -11.66 -18.41
CA ARG A 228 9.98 -12.90 -17.78
C ARG A 228 11.05 -13.55 -18.65
N ASN A 229 10.91 -13.46 -19.97
CA ASN A 229 11.81 -14.11 -20.92
C ASN A 229 13.11 -13.32 -21.16
N ALA A 230 13.30 -12.17 -20.51
CA ALA A 230 14.53 -11.41 -20.60
C ALA A 230 15.63 -12.07 -19.74
N PRO A 231 16.86 -12.25 -20.26
CA PRO A 231 17.95 -12.82 -19.48
C PRO A 231 18.31 -11.86 -18.33
N ALA A 232 18.20 -12.36 -17.10
CA ALA A 232 18.69 -11.67 -15.91
C ALA A 232 20.06 -12.24 -15.54
N ASP A 233 21.07 -11.38 -15.42
CA ASP A 233 22.36 -11.75 -14.85
C ASP A 233 22.19 -11.84 -13.32
N MET A 234 22.06 -13.07 -12.81
CA MET A 234 21.81 -13.36 -11.39
C MET A 234 23.10 -13.70 -10.64
N SER A 235 24.28 -13.44 -11.23
CA SER A 235 25.56 -13.87 -10.65
C SER A 235 25.91 -13.17 -9.33
N TYR A 236 25.38 -11.97 -9.07
CA TYR A 236 25.65 -11.20 -7.85
C TYR A 236 24.48 -10.28 -7.45
N ALA A 237 23.30 -10.87 -7.20
CA ALA A 237 22.14 -10.08 -6.76
C ALA A 237 22.33 -9.54 -5.33
N GLU A 238 22.19 -8.23 -5.14
CA GLU A 238 22.23 -7.63 -3.82
C GLU A 238 20.99 -8.00 -2.99
N THR A 239 21.10 -7.95 -1.66
CA THR A 239 19.97 -8.26 -0.77
C THR A 239 18.72 -7.42 -1.06
N LYS A 240 18.89 -6.15 -1.45
CA LYS A 240 17.77 -5.26 -1.79
C LYS A 240 17.10 -5.64 -3.11
N GLU A 241 17.87 -6.10 -4.10
CA GLU A 241 17.32 -6.55 -5.38
C GLU A 241 16.47 -7.80 -5.19
N VAL A 242 16.92 -8.74 -4.34
CA VAL A 242 16.14 -9.92 -3.96
C VAL A 242 14.83 -9.52 -3.27
N LYS A 243 14.87 -8.57 -2.32
CA LYS A 243 13.66 -8.04 -1.68
C LYS A 243 12.72 -7.35 -2.67
N GLY A 244 13.26 -6.59 -3.61
CA GLY A 244 12.50 -5.93 -4.66
C GLY A 244 11.82 -6.94 -5.58
N ALA A 245 12.52 -8.02 -5.94
CA ALA A 245 11.95 -9.13 -6.70
C ALA A 245 10.84 -9.86 -5.93
N ILE A 246 11.02 -10.10 -4.63
CA ILE A 246 9.99 -10.70 -3.76
C ILE A 246 8.72 -9.84 -3.76
N PHE A 247 8.84 -8.52 -3.56
CA PHE A 247 7.69 -7.62 -3.60
C PHE A 247 7.05 -7.59 -4.98
N ALA A 248 7.83 -7.48 -6.05
CA ALA A 248 7.37 -7.48 -7.42
C ALA A 248 6.51 -8.72 -7.75
N VAL A 249 7.00 -9.90 -7.39
CA VAL A 249 6.30 -11.18 -7.59
C VAL A 249 5.06 -11.26 -6.70
N SER A 250 5.15 -10.84 -5.44
CA SER A 250 4.00 -10.87 -4.52
C SER A 250 2.85 -9.99 -4.99
N HIS A 251 3.12 -8.78 -5.50
CA HIS A 251 2.12 -7.89 -6.06
C HIS A 251 1.51 -8.44 -7.35
N PHE A 252 2.29 -9.12 -8.18
CA PHE A 252 1.77 -9.80 -9.37
C PHE A 252 0.79 -10.92 -8.99
N VAL A 253 1.13 -11.76 -8.01
CA VAL A 253 0.28 -12.87 -7.56
C VAL A 253 -0.95 -12.39 -6.79
N ALA A 254 -0.80 -11.33 -5.99
CA ALA A 254 -1.89 -10.78 -5.18
C ALA A 254 -2.92 -10.01 -6.03
N SER A 255 -2.52 -9.48 -7.20
CA SER A 255 -3.41 -8.68 -8.05
C SER A 255 -4.37 -9.55 -8.86
N SER A 256 -5.56 -9.75 -8.30
CA SER A 256 -6.73 -10.41 -8.93
C SER A 256 -6.46 -11.83 -9.46
N ASP A 257 -7.45 -12.49 -10.07
CA ASP A 257 -7.40 -13.88 -10.58
C ASP A 257 -6.28 -14.20 -11.60
N ALA A 258 -5.32 -13.30 -11.81
CA ALA A 258 -4.16 -13.49 -12.67
C ALA A 258 -3.37 -14.77 -12.38
N GLY A 259 -3.38 -15.24 -11.12
CA GLY A 259 -2.74 -16.47 -10.67
C GLY A 259 -3.62 -17.72 -10.68
N LYS A 260 -4.94 -17.59 -10.83
CA LYS A 260 -5.86 -18.74 -10.77
C LYS A 260 -5.58 -19.71 -11.93
N GLY A 261 -5.19 -20.93 -11.60
CA GLY A 261 -4.92 -21.99 -12.59
C GLY A 261 -3.62 -21.83 -13.40
N LYS A 262 -2.72 -20.90 -13.03
CA LYS A 262 -1.42 -20.74 -13.71
C LYS A 262 -0.27 -21.31 -12.91
N LEU A 263 0.46 -22.24 -13.52
CA LEU A 263 1.67 -22.83 -12.95
C LEU A 263 2.69 -21.80 -12.49
N SER A 264 2.90 -20.72 -13.27
CA SER A 264 3.89 -19.68 -12.93
C SER A 264 3.59 -18.94 -11.62
N ALA A 265 2.30 -18.79 -11.28
CA ALA A 265 1.91 -18.16 -10.02
C ALA A 265 2.08 -19.13 -8.84
N ALA A 266 1.75 -20.41 -9.05
CA ALA A 266 1.94 -21.43 -8.04
C ALA A 266 3.44 -21.63 -7.71
N GLU A 267 4.30 -21.75 -8.72
CA GLU A 267 5.77 -21.82 -8.57
C GLU A 267 6.31 -20.63 -7.78
N ALA A 268 5.83 -19.42 -8.08
CA ALA A 268 6.24 -18.22 -7.37
C ALA A 268 5.91 -18.28 -5.87
N VAL A 269 4.70 -18.70 -5.51
CA VAL A 269 4.31 -18.82 -4.09
C VAL A 269 5.13 -19.90 -3.39
N ILE A 270 5.40 -21.04 -4.03
CA ILE A 270 6.26 -22.11 -3.49
C ILE A 270 7.66 -21.57 -3.20
N ILE A 271 8.25 -20.83 -4.14
CA ILE A 271 9.56 -20.20 -3.96
C ILE A 271 9.50 -19.23 -2.76
N LEU A 272 8.47 -18.40 -2.65
CA LEU A 272 8.32 -17.46 -1.53
C LEU A 272 8.21 -18.18 -0.17
N CYS A 273 7.49 -19.31 -0.09
CA CYS A 273 7.45 -20.15 1.11
C CYS A 273 8.84 -20.65 1.49
N ARG A 274 9.61 -21.18 0.52
CA ARG A 274 11.00 -21.62 0.76
C ARG A 274 11.89 -20.47 1.26
N TYR A 275 11.74 -19.28 0.69
CA TYR A 275 12.45 -18.08 1.16
C TYR A 275 12.04 -17.68 2.58
N ALA A 276 10.77 -17.79 2.93
CA ALA A 276 10.28 -17.47 4.28
C ALA A 276 10.81 -18.45 5.33
N GLU A 277 10.92 -19.74 5.00
CA GLU A 277 11.38 -20.77 5.95
C GLU A 277 12.91 -20.87 6.05
N ALA A 278 13.60 -20.97 4.91
CA ALA A 278 14.96 -21.49 4.85
C ALA A 278 16.02 -20.44 4.45
N CYS A 279 15.62 -19.21 4.06
CA CYS A 279 16.60 -18.22 3.63
C CYS A 279 17.55 -17.84 4.79
N PRO A 280 18.89 -17.90 4.63
CA PRO A 280 19.82 -17.62 5.73
C PRO A 280 19.72 -16.15 6.20
N VAL A 281 19.43 -15.23 5.29
CA VAL A 281 19.33 -13.79 5.57
C VAL A 281 17.96 -13.47 6.19
N LEU A 282 17.94 -13.17 7.50
CA LEU A 282 16.72 -12.90 8.27
C LEU A 282 15.87 -11.75 7.70
N SER A 283 16.50 -10.70 7.17
CA SER A 283 15.77 -9.58 6.61
C SER A 283 15.01 -9.96 5.33
N VAL A 284 15.57 -10.87 4.52
CA VAL A 284 14.90 -11.44 3.34
C VAL A 284 13.77 -12.38 3.77
N ARG A 285 13.97 -13.20 4.82
CA ARG A 285 12.90 -14.02 5.41
C ARG A 285 11.71 -13.17 5.84
N GLY A 286 11.96 -12.06 6.54
CA GLY A 286 10.91 -11.13 6.95
C GLY A 286 10.16 -10.53 5.77
N THR A 287 10.87 -10.14 4.71
CA THR A 287 10.25 -9.66 3.46
C THR A 287 9.41 -10.74 2.77
N ALA A 288 9.91 -11.97 2.70
CA ALA A 288 9.16 -13.10 2.14
C ALA A 288 7.90 -13.39 2.96
N PHE A 289 7.99 -13.38 4.29
CA PHE A 289 6.82 -13.52 5.17
C PHE A 289 5.77 -12.42 4.93
N TRP A 290 6.21 -11.17 4.77
CA TRP A 290 5.29 -10.07 4.43
C TRP A 290 4.65 -10.26 3.04
N ALA A 291 5.42 -10.70 2.05
CA ALA A 291 4.92 -11.05 0.72
C ALA A 291 3.85 -12.15 0.77
N LEU A 292 4.03 -13.19 1.60
CA LEU A 292 3.01 -14.23 1.82
C LEU A 292 1.72 -13.65 2.44
N ASN A 293 1.82 -12.70 3.37
CA ASN A 293 0.64 -12.01 3.92
C ASN A 293 -0.09 -11.19 2.86
N LEU A 294 0.64 -10.52 1.96
CA LEU A 294 0.03 -9.82 0.82
C LEU A 294 -0.71 -10.79 -0.10
N ILE A 295 -0.12 -11.94 -0.42
CA ILE A 295 -0.77 -12.99 -1.21
C ILE A 295 -1.99 -13.57 -0.48
N GLY A 296 -1.89 -13.78 0.84
CA GLY A 296 -2.99 -14.25 1.68
C GLY A 296 -4.18 -13.30 1.75
N SER A 297 -4.03 -12.04 1.32
CA SER A 297 -5.13 -11.09 1.21
C SER A 297 -6.09 -11.39 0.05
N CYS A 298 -5.68 -12.16 -0.96
CA CYS A 298 -6.55 -12.60 -2.06
C CYS A 298 -7.09 -14.02 -1.81
N ALA A 299 -8.30 -14.32 -2.30
CA ALA A 299 -8.98 -15.60 -2.04
C ALA A 299 -8.18 -16.81 -2.56
N TYR A 300 -7.69 -16.72 -3.80
CA TYR A 300 -6.83 -17.76 -4.40
C TYR A 300 -5.54 -17.96 -3.59
N GLY A 301 -4.87 -16.86 -3.23
CA GLY A 301 -3.63 -16.90 -2.45
C GLY A 301 -3.83 -17.52 -1.08
N ALA A 302 -4.91 -17.15 -0.37
CA ALA A 302 -5.27 -17.75 0.92
C ALA A 302 -5.49 -19.27 0.82
N ARG A 303 -6.27 -19.72 -0.19
CA ARG A 303 -6.53 -21.15 -0.43
C ARG A 303 -5.26 -21.92 -0.79
N PHE A 304 -4.39 -21.33 -1.62
CA PHE A 304 -3.13 -21.96 -2.02
C PHE A 304 -2.14 -22.02 -0.86
N LEU A 305 -1.99 -20.96 -0.08
CA LEU A 305 -1.17 -20.97 1.13
C LEU A 305 -1.65 -22.02 2.13
N THR A 306 -2.97 -22.18 2.30
CA THR A 306 -3.55 -23.21 3.15
C THR A 306 -3.18 -24.62 2.65
N SER A 307 -3.18 -24.86 1.34
CA SER A 307 -2.72 -26.14 0.78
C SER A 307 -1.23 -26.41 1.05
N LEU A 308 -0.43 -25.36 1.16
CA LEU A 308 0.98 -25.43 1.53
C LEU A 308 1.20 -25.46 3.05
N GLY A 309 0.15 -25.47 3.90
CA GLY A 309 0.29 -25.50 5.36
C GLY A 309 0.50 -24.14 6.03
N TRP A 310 0.26 -23.04 5.30
CA TRP A 310 0.31 -21.66 5.81
C TRP A 310 -1.10 -21.13 6.09
N GLU A 311 -1.34 -20.63 7.30
CA GLU A 311 -2.61 -20.00 7.67
C GLU A 311 -2.69 -18.54 7.17
N SER A 312 -3.88 -18.11 6.75
CA SER A 312 -4.16 -16.73 6.33
C SER A 312 -5.28 -16.11 7.17
N SER A 313 -5.33 -14.79 7.28
CA SER A 313 -6.40 -14.07 7.99
C SER A 313 -7.80 -14.29 7.41
N LYS A 314 -7.89 -14.72 6.14
CA LYS A 314 -9.15 -15.09 5.46
C LYS A 314 -9.54 -16.57 5.59
N TYR A 315 -8.89 -17.32 6.48
CA TYR A 315 -9.07 -18.77 6.65
C TYR A 315 -10.52 -19.23 6.85
N ASN A 316 -11.40 -18.39 7.41
CA ASN A 316 -12.79 -18.75 7.67
C ASN A 316 -13.74 -18.64 6.47
N GLU A 317 -13.33 -18.02 5.36
CA GLU A 317 -14.25 -17.73 4.24
C GLU A 317 -14.28 -18.83 3.16
N ASP A 318 -13.23 -19.63 3.01
CA ASP A 318 -13.16 -20.71 2.01
C ASP A 318 -12.30 -21.89 2.50
N THR A 319 -12.94 -23.02 2.83
CA THR A 319 -12.28 -24.26 3.28
C THR A 319 -11.76 -25.15 2.14
N GLU A 320 -12.02 -24.77 0.89
CA GLU A 320 -11.61 -25.55 -0.26
C GLU A 320 -10.12 -25.35 -0.57
N ARG A 321 -9.31 -26.37 -0.28
CA ARG A 321 -7.90 -26.40 -0.67
C ARG A 321 -7.77 -26.48 -2.19
N VAL A 322 -6.76 -25.80 -2.75
CA VAL A 322 -6.39 -25.98 -4.16
C VAL A 322 -5.72 -27.35 -4.30
N GLN A 323 -6.19 -28.17 -5.23
CA GLN A 323 -5.58 -29.47 -5.49
C GLN A 323 -4.33 -29.29 -6.36
N PHE A 324 -3.20 -29.83 -5.92
CA PHE A 324 -1.91 -29.71 -6.65
C PHE A 324 -1.94 -30.39 -8.03
N GLU A 325 -2.76 -31.43 -8.17
CA GLU A 325 -2.97 -32.21 -9.40
C GLU A 325 -3.59 -31.35 -10.53
N GLU A 326 -4.50 -30.43 -10.19
CA GLU A 326 -5.10 -29.49 -11.15
C GLU A 326 -4.08 -28.49 -11.72
N LEU A 327 -2.97 -28.28 -11.01
CA LEU A 327 -1.89 -27.38 -11.41
C LEU A 327 -0.69 -28.12 -12.02
N GLY A 328 -0.74 -29.45 -12.11
CA GLY A 328 0.37 -30.27 -12.60
C GLY A 328 1.61 -30.23 -11.70
N LEU A 329 1.44 -29.95 -10.40
CA LEU A 329 2.53 -29.89 -9.42
C LEU A 329 2.63 -31.22 -8.66
N ASP A 330 3.83 -31.79 -8.59
CA ASP A 330 4.11 -32.96 -7.75
C ASP A 330 4.45 -32.51 -6.32
N PRO A 331 3.63 -32.86 -5.31
CA PRO A 331 3.87 -32.49 -3.91
C PRO A 331 5.25 -32.90 -3.39
N SER A 332 5.80 -34.00 -3.92
CA SER A 332 7.09 -34.57 -3.53
C SER A 332 8.28 -33.66 -3.87
N ASN A 333 8.10 -32.74 -4.83
CA ASN A 333 9.14 -31.85 -5.33
C ASN A 333 9.01 -30.42 -4.78
N LEU A 334 8.04 -30.17 -3.90
CA LEU A 334 7.77 -28.83 -3.37
C LEU A 334 8.76 -28.40 -2.29
N TRP A 335 9.40 -29.33 -1.57
CA TRP A 335 10.34 -29.10 -0.47
C TRP A 335 10.01 -27.84 0.34
N ILE A 336 9.01 -27.97 1.21
CA ILE A 336 8.55 -26.92 2.12
C ILE A 336 8.33 -27.61 3.47
N ASN A 337 8.99 -27.14 4.52
CA ASN A 337 9.00 -27.83 5.81
C ASN A 337 7.58 -27.98 6.38
N CYS A 338 6.71 -26.99 6.23
CA CYS A 338 5.32 -27.12 6.70
C CYS A 338 4.51 -28.19 5.96
N VAL A 339 4.85 -28.52 4.70
CA VAL A 339 4.24 -29.62 3.94
C VAL A 339 4.91 -30.96 4.29
N ASP A 340 6.25 -30.98 4.35
CA ASP A 340 7.05 -32.17 4.60
C ASP A 340 6.89 -32.68 6.05
N VAL A 341 6.67 -31.78 7.01
CA VAL A 341 6.34 -32.13 8.41
C VAL A 341 4.88 -32.56 8.55
N CYS A 342 3.94 -32.02 7.76
CA CYS A 342 2.54 -32.48 7.77
C CYS A 342 2.35 -33.86 7.14
N THR A 343 3.19 -34.25 6.17
CA THR A 343 3.16 -35.57 5.54
C THR A 343 3.84 -36.64 6.40
N SER A 344 4.72 -36.24 7.32
CA SER A 344 5.33 -37.12 8.32
C SER A 344 4.56 -37.05 9.64
N ASP A 345 3.46 -37.81 9.71
CA ASP A 345 2.74 -38.26 10.91
C ASP A 345 2.62 -37.25 12.09
N PRO A 346 1.43 -36.69 12.38
CA PRO A 346 1.23 -35.60 13.37
C PRO A 346 1.58 -35.95 14.82
N HIS A 347 2.06 -37.17 15.10
CA HIS A 347 2.51 -37.62 16.42
C HIS A 347 3.99 -37.38 16.72
N TYR A 348 4.80 -36.87 15.78
CA TYR A 348 6.25 -36.75 16.01
C TYR A 348 6.67 -35.59 16.93
N ILE A 349 5.79 -34.62 17.20
CA ILE A 349 6.13 -33.41 17.98
C ILE A 349 6.17 -33.65 19.52
N VAL A 350 5.78 -34.84 20.04
CA VAL A 350 5.67 -35.07 21.50
C VAL A 350 6.69 -36.07 22.09
N LYS A 351 7.68 -36.57 21.34
CA LYS A 351 8.69 -37.50 21.91
C LYS A 351 10.13 -37.06 21.72
N THR A 352 10.46 -35.87 22.18
CA THR A 352 11.87 -35.49 22.43
C THR A 352 11.96 -34.50 23.58
N SER A 353 11.77 -34.98 24.81
CA SER A 353 12.43 -34.46 26.03
C SER A 353 11.86 -35.05 27.33
N VAL A 354 12.21 -36.30 27.66
CA VAL A 354 12.42 -36.69 29.06
C VAL A 354 13.62 -37.64 29.12
N ASN A 355 14.81 -37.07 29.24
CA ASN A 355 15.92 -37.75 29.90
C ASN A 355 15.71 -37.57 31.41
N GLN A 356 15.32 -38.63 32.12
CA GLN A 356 15.63 -38.82 33.54
C GLN A 356 16.20 -40.24 33.68
N VAL A 357 17.51 -40.35 33.73
CA VAL A 357 18.30 -40.55 34.97
C VAL A 357 18.18 -42.00 35.48
N ARG A 358 19.35 -42.66 35.48
CA ARG A 358 19.65 -43.99 36.02
C ARG A 358 19.00 -44.26 37.38
N PHE A 359 18.53 -45.49 37.56
CA PHE A 359 18.87 -46.28 38.75
C PHE A 359 19.23 -47.70 38.30
N ASP A 360 20.46 -48.09 38.64
CA ASP A 360 20.91 -49.48 38.67
C ASP A 360 20.01 -50.28 39.62
N GLN A 361 19.63 -51.50 39.22
CA GLN A 361 19.53 -52.69 40.07
C GLN A 361 18.99 -53.86 39.25
N THR A 362 19.87 -54.79 38.89
CA THR A 362 19.55 -56.23 38.88
C THR A 362 20.70 -56.97 39.53
N GLU A 363 20.33 -58.00 40.28
CA GLU A 363 21.11 -58.99 41.03
C GLU A 363 22.48 -59.39 40.45
#